data_AF-M1BZK8-F1
#
_entry.id   AF-M1BZK8-F1
#
_cell.length_a   1.000
_cell.length_b   1.000
_cell.length_c   1.000
_cell.angle_alpha   90.00
_cell.angle_beta   90.00
_cell.angle_gamma   90.00
#
_symmetry.space_group_name_H-M   'P 1'
#
loop_
_entity.id
_entity.type
_entity.pdbx_description
1 polymer ?
#
loop_
_entity_poly.entity_id
_entity_poly.type
_entity_poly.pdbx_seq_one_letter_code
_entity_poly.pdbx_strand_id
1 'polypeptide(L)'
;MVISSTENLEATVDQTSNYDKMIELKTFDDTKAGVKGLVDAGITKIPRIFILPPKNRTDSSDTCDTHFIFPVIDLESIDKTDSIKHKEIVDKVRDASETWGFFQVVNHGIPISVLDEMLRGARQFFEQDIEIKKQ
;
A
#
# COMPACT_ATOMS: atom_id res chain seq x y z
N MET A 1 41.56 7.64 18.72
CA MET A 1 40.84 7.68 20.01
C MET A 1 41.27 8.94 20.75
N VAL A 2 40.49 10.02 20.62
CA VAL A 2 40.51 11.17 21.54
C VAL A 2 39.05 11.58 21.67
N ILE A 3 38.62 11.82 22.91
CA ILE A 3 37.24 12.19 23.26
C ILE A 3 37.33 13.58 23.89
N SER A 4 36.47 14.50 23.46
CA SER A 4 36.29 15.79 24.13
C SER A 4 34.80 16.13 24.19
N SER A 5 34.21 15.93 25.37
CA SER A 5 32.99 16.57 25.85
C SER A 5 33.30 18.05 26.20
N THR A 6 32.40 19.02 26.35
CA THR A 6 30.93 19.19 26.25
C THR A 6 30.67 20.56 25.52
N GLU A 7 29.50 21.20 25.35
CA GLU A 7 28.11 21.07 25.84
C GLU A 7 27.09 21.23 24.68
N ASN A 8 25.92 21.80 24.96
CA ASN A 8 24.79 22.07 24.06
C ASN A 8 25.10 23.03 22.90
N LEU A 9 24.61 22.69 21.71
CA LEU A 9 24.04 23.69 20.82
C LEU A 9 22.72 23.16 20.22
N GLU A 10 21.72 24.02 20.22
CA GLU A 10 20.37 23.74 19.75
C GLU A 10 20.31 23.49 18.23
N ALA A 11 19.29 22.74 17.81
CA ALA A 11 18.66 22.86 16.49
C ALA A 11 19.61 23.05 15.28
N THR A 12 20.46 22.06 14.99
CA THR A 12 21.02 21.92 13.63
C THR A 12 19.92 21.47 12.67
N VAL A 13 19.11 22.44 12.26
CA VAL A 13 18.40 22.44 10.98
C VAL A 13 19.47 22.33 9.91
N ASP A 14 19.71 21.10 9.43
CA ASP A 14 20.78 20.80 8.48
C ASP A 14 20.42 21.27 7.07
N GLN A 15 20.49 22.59 6.89
CA GLN A 15 20.46 23.29 5.61
C GLN A 15 21.82 23.11 4.91
N THR A 16 22.09 21.90 4.45
CA THR A 16 23.19 21.64 3.52
C THR A 16 22.70 21.01 2.21
N SER A 17 23.13 21.62 1.11
CA SER A 17 23.10 21.11 -0.28
C SER A 17 21.74 20.86 -0.94
N ASN A 18 21.17 21.91 -1.55
CA ASN A 18 20.44 21.89 -2.84
C ASN A 18 19.63 20.60 -3.15
N TYR A 19 18.74 20.20 -2.23
CA TYR A 19 17.91 19.01 -2.41
C TYR A 19 16.75 19.33 -3.35
N ASP A 20 16.95 19.03 -4.63
CA ASP A 20 15.88 19.08 -5.62
C ASP A 20 15.16 17.73 -5.71
N LYS A 21 13.93 17.70 -5.16
CA LYS A 21 13.04 16.54 -5.22
C LYS A 21 12.75 16.09 -6.67
N MET A 22 12.75 17.01 -7.63
CA MET A 22 12.54 16.68 -9.04
C MET A 22 13.73 15.93 -9.63
N ILE A 23 14.96 16.27 -9.23
CA ILE A 23 16.17 15.57 -9.67
C ILE A 23 16.22 14.17 -9.06
N GLU A 24 15.97 14.01 -7.75
CA GLU A 24 15.93 12.67 -7.12
C GLU A 24 14.83 11.79 -7.74
N LEU A 25 13.63 12.34 -7.96
CA LEU A 25 12.52 11.63 -8.60
C LEU A 25 12.85 11.21 -10.02
N LYS A 26 13.41 12.12 -10.84
CA LYS A 26 13.84 11.80 -12.20
C LYS A 26 14.93 10.73 -12.22
N THR A 27 15.94 10.82 -11.36
CA THR A 27 17.00 9.81 -11.25
C THR A 27 16.44 8.45 -10.85
N PHE A 28 15.48 8.39 -9.93
CA PHE A 28 14.78 7.18 -9.56
C PHE A 28 13.97 6.61 -10.74
N ASP A 29 13.16 7.43 -11.40
CA ASP A 29 12.33 7.01 -12.55
C ASP A 29 13.18 6.57 -13.74
N ASP A 30 14.33 7.20 -13.99
CA ASP A 30 15.28 6.84 -15.06
C ASP A 30 15.92 5.46 -14.82
N THR A 31 15.99 4.95 -13.58
CA THR A 31 16.43 3.57 -13.31
C THR A 31 15.46 2.53 -13.87
N LYS A 32 14.16 2.87 -13.94
CA LYS A 32 13.02 1.97 -14.22
C LYS A 32 12.97 0.72 -13.32
N ALA A 33 13.74 0.67 -12.23
CA ALA A 33 13.79 -0.48 -11.32
C ALA A 33 12.62 -0.50 -10.30
N GLY A 34 11.94 0.64 -10.15
CA GLY A 34 10.86 0.83 -9.20
C GLY A 34 11.29 0.68 -7.74
N VAL A 35 10.32 0.65 -6.83
CA VAL A 35 10.61 0.49 -5.39
C VAL A 35 11.18 -0.88 -5.05
N LYS A 36 10.85 -1.93 -5.83
CA LYS A 36 11.44 -3.27 -5.66
C LYS A 36 12.95 -3.23 -5.87
N GLY A 37 13.43 -2.56 -6.91
CA GLY A 37 14.88 -2.44 -7.17
C GLY A 37 15.66 -1.76 -6.04
N LEU A 38 15.03 -0.86 -5.27
CA LEU A 38 15.64 -0.30 -4.06
C LEU A 38 15.76 -1.36 -2.94
N VAL A 39 14.70 -2.15 -2.73
CA VAL A 39 14.69 -3.23 -1.73
C VAL A 39 15.70 -4.32 -2.10
N ASP A 40 15.72 -4.75 -3.36
CA ASP A 40 16.68 -5.73 -3.90
C ASP A 40 18.13 -5.23 -3.78
N ALA A 41 18.36 -3.92 -3.92
CA ALA A 41 19.67 -3.28 -3.70
C ALA A 41 20.07 -3.13 -2.21
N GLY A 42 19.22 -3.53 -1.26
CA GLY A 42 19.54 -3.55 0.16
C GLY A 42 19.71 -2.17 0.81
N ILE A 43 18.95 -1.16 0.35
CA ILE A 43 19.05 0.19 0.92
C ILE A 43 18.78 0.22 2.43
N THR A 44 19.62 0.94 3.18
CA THR A 44 19.50 1.08 4.64
C THR A 44 18.79 2.38 5.08
N LYS A 45 18.50 3.28 4.12
CA LYS A 45 17.79 4.55 4.34
C LYS A 45 16.80 4.78 3.22
N ILE A 46 15.57 5.20 3.57
CA ILE A 46 14.51 5.52 2.62
C ILE A 46 14.86 6.83 1.86
N PRO A 47 14.81 6.86 0.51
CA PRO A 47 15.02 8.09 -0.28
C PRO A 47 14.04 9.20 0.08
N ARG A 48 14.48 10.47 0.03
CA ARG A 48 13.70 11.60 0.56
C ARG A 48 12.43 11.85 -0.25
N ILE A 49 12.38 11.48 -1.54
CA ILE A 49 11.17 11.49 -2.38
C ILE A 49 9.97 10.75 -1.77
N PHE A 50 10.19 9.66 -1.03
CA PHE A 50 9.14 8.84 -0.41
C PHE A 50 8.75 9.29 1.00
N ILE A 51 9.52 10.19 1.62
CA ILE A 51 9.21 10.72 2.94
C ILE A 51 8.10 11.78 2.77
N LEU A 52 6.92 11.48 3.32
CA LEU A 52 5.84 12.45 3.39
C LEU A 52 6.26 13.63 4.28
N PRO A 53 5.96 14.88 3.90
CA PRO A 53 6.13 16.03 4.80
C PRO A 53 5.41 15.78 6.14
N PRO A 54 5.92 16.31 7.25
CA PRO A 54 5.20 16.25 8.52
C PRO A 54 3.83 16.91 8.33
N LYS A 55 2.78 16.09 8.32
CA LYS A 55 1.42 16.59 8.55
C LYS A 55 1.38 17.11 9.98
N ASN A 56 0.53 18.11 10.23
CA ASN A 56 -0.01 18.39 11.56
C ASN A 56 -0.88 17.20 11.97
N ARG A 57 -0.24 16.09 12.34
CA ARG A 57 -0.88 14.95 12.97
C ARG A 57 -1.07 15.36 14.42
N THR A 58 -2.32 15.35 14.89
CA THR A 58 -2.54 15.09 16.31
C THR A 58 -1.90 13.74 16.59
N ASP A 59 -0.91 13.71 17.48
CA ASP A 59 -0.16 12.49 17.83
C ASP A 59 -1.06 11.50 18.56
N SER A 60 -1.90 10.80 17.82
CA SER A 60 -2.53 9.59 18.32
C SER A 60 -1.49 8.47 18.20
N SER A 61 -0.83 8.23 19.33
CA SER A 61 -0.01 7.04 19.61
C SER A 61 -0.94 5.82 19.69
N ASP A 62 -1.69 5.56 18.63
CA ASP A 62 -2.66 4.49 18.57
C ASP A 62 -1.97 3.23 18.06
N THR A 63 -1.74 2.32 19.00
CA THR A 63 -1.76 0.88 18.71
C THR A 63 -2.90 0.57 17.75
N CYS A 64 -2.59 0.04 16.57
CA CYS A 64 -3.54 -0.21 15.50
C CYS A 64 -4.44 -1.43 15.74
N ASP A 65 -5.08 -1.47 16.92
CA ASP A 65 -6.15 -2.40 17.31
C ASP A 65 -7.53 -1.90 16.89
N THR A 66 -7.61 -0.85 16.06
CA THR A 66 -8.79 -0.54 15.27
C THR A 66 -8.99 -1.61 14.18
N HIS A 67 -9.54 -2.75 14.60
CA HIS A 67 -10.19 -3.70 13.70
C HIS A 67 -11.34 -2.98 12.98
N PHE A 68 -11.03 -2.37 11.83
CA PHE A 68 -12.04 -1.84 10.92
C PHE A 68 -12.80 -3.03 10.31
N ILE A 69 -13.93 -3.38 10.94
CA ILE A 69 -14.84 -4.40 10.45
C ILE A 69 -15.66 -3.78 9.31
N PHE A 70 -15.11 -3.85 8.10
CA PHE A 70 -15.84 -3.49 6.88
C PHE A 70 -16.95 -4.51 6.62
N PRO A 71 -18.03 -4.14 5.89
CA PRO A 71 -19.08 -5.10 5.53
C PRO A 71 -18.52 -6.27 4.71
N VAL A 72 -18.96 -7.49 5.03
CA VAL A 72 -18.69 -8.70 4.24
C VAL A 72 -20.00 -9.19 3.65
N ILE A 73 -20.03 -9.34 2.32
CA ILE A 73 -21.22 -9.73 1.57
C ILE A 73 -21.03 -11.13 1.00
N ASP A 74 -21.92 -12.04 1.39
CA ASP A 74 -21.95 -13.43 0.91
C ASP A 74 -22.86 -13.57 -0.30
N LEU A 75 -22.35 -14.17 -1.38
CA LEU A 75 -23.06 -14.39 -2.64
C LEU A 75 -23.50 -15.85 -2.89
N GLU A 76 -23.31 -16.78 -1.95
CA GLU A 76 -23.58 -18.22 -2.13
C GLU A 76 -25.01 -18.52 -2.63
N SER A 77 -25.99 -17.69 -2.27
CA SER A 77 -27.39 -17.82 -2.66
C SER A 77 -27.91 -16.71 -3.58
N ILE A 78 -27.04 -16.07 -4.39
CA ILE A 78 -27.51 -15.06 -5.38
C ILE A 78 -28.25 -15.70 -6.56
N ASP A 79 -28.10 -17.00 -6.80
CA ASP A 79 -28.76 -17.67 -7.90
C ASP A 79 -30.29 -17.72 -7.74
N LYS A 80 -30.98 -17.50 -8.86
CA LYS A 80 -32.34 -16.94 -9.00
C LYS A 80 -33.51 -17.76 -8.43
N THR A 81 -33.23 -18.84 -7.72
CA THR A 81 -34.23 -19.74 -7.12
C THR A 81 -34.89 -19.12 -5.88
N ASP A 82 -34.21 -18.21 -5.18
CA ASP A 82 -34.72 -17.51 -3.99
C ASP A 82 -34.71 -15.98 -4.21
N SER A 83 -35.86 -15.45 -4.62
CA SER A 83 -36.08 -14.02 -4.86
C SER A 83 -35.93 -13.16 -3.59
N ILE A 84 -36.14 -13.74 -2.40
CA ILE A 84 -36.02 -13.03 -1.12
C ILE A 84 -34.54 -12.82 -0.81
N LYS A 85 -33.75 -13.89 -0.81
CA LYS A 85 -32.29 -13.81 -0.58
C LYS A 85 -31.58 -12.94 -1.60
N HIS A 86 -31.92 -13.04 -2.89
CA HIS A 86 -31.35 -12.17 -3.91
C HIS A 86 -31.62 -10.69 -3.59
N LYS A 87 -32.83 -10.34 -3.14
CA LYS A 87 -33.16 -8.97 -2.73
C LYS A 87 -32.34 -8.54 -1.50
N GLU A 88 -32.22 -9.38 -0.47
CA GLU A 88 -31.41 -9.09 0.71
C GLU A 88 -29.93 -8.83 0.38
N ILE A 89 -29.35 -9.60 -0.55
CA ILE A 89 -27.98 -9.39 -1.03
C ILE A 89 -27.86 -8.03 -1.75
N VAL A 90 -28.80 -7.69 -2.63
CA VAL A 90 -28.83 -6.39 -3.32
C VAL A 90 -29.00 -5.22 -2.33
N ASP A 91 -29.87 -5.37 -1.33
CA ASP A 91 -30.07 -4.36 -0.29
C ASP A 91 -28.81 -4.16 0.58
N LYS A 92 -28.07 -5.24 0.90
CA LYS A 92 -26.75 -5.16 1.57
C LYS A 92 -25.68 -4.48 0.72
N VAL A 93 -25.63 -4.77 -0.59
CA VAL A 93 -24.68 -4.13 -1.52
C VAL A 93 -24.96 -2.63 -1.62
N ARG A 94 -26.24 -2.23 -1.69
CA ARG A 94 -26.63 -0.81 -1.67
C ARG A 94 -26.19 -0.15 -0.37
N ASP A 95 -26.57 -0.71 0.77
CA ASP A 95 -26.26 -0.14 2.09
C ASP A 95 -24.75 0.03 2.30
N ALA A 96 -23.94 -1.00 2.01
CA ALA A 96 -22.49 -0.91 2.12
C ALA A 96 -21.87 0.10 1.14
N SER A 97 -22.43 0.24 -0.06
CA SER A 97 -21.97 1.25 -1.05
C SER A 97 -22.29 2.68 -0.62
N GLU A 98 -23.46 2.90 -0.01
CA GLU A 98 -23.93 4.23 0.44
C GLU A 98 -23.28 4.67 1.76
N THR A 99 -23.04 3.74 2.69
CA THR A 99 -22.55 4.05 4.04
C THR A 99 -21.02 3.96 4.19
N TRP A 100 -20.37 2.99 3.52
CA TRP A 100 -18.91 2.78 3.60
C TRP A 100 -18.18 3.12 2.31
N GLY A 101 -18.82 2.94 1.15
CA GLY A 101 -18.16 2.98 -0.16
C GLY A 101 -17.15 1.85 -0.39
N PHE A 102 -17.09 0.86 0.52
CA PHE A 102 -16.15 -0.26 0.48
C PHE A 102 -16.72 -1.47 1.24
N PHE A 103 -16.52 -2.67 0.70
CA PHE A 103 -16.94 -3.94 1.31
C PHE A 103 -16.13 -5.11 0.74
N GLN A 104 -16.05 -6.20 1.49
CA GLN A 104 -15.52 -7.48 1.02
C GLN A 104 -16.66 -8.36 0.46
N VAL A 105 -16.34 -9.20 -0.52
CA VAL A 105 -17.26 -10.21 -1.06
C VAL A 105 -16.70 -11.61 -0.81
N VAL A 106 -17.55 -12.55 -0.43
CA VAL A 106 -17.24 -13.99 -0.30
C VAL A 106 -18.23 -14.83 -1.12
N ASN A 107 -17.87 -16.07 -1.42
CA ASN A 107 -18.67 -17.01 -2.24
C ASN A 107 -19.08 -16.45 -3.62
N HIS A 108 -18.24 -15.57 -4.20
CA HIS A 108 -18.47 -14.87 -5.47
C HIS A 108 -18.34 -15.76 -6.74
N GLY A 109 -18.37 -17.09 -6.60
CA GLY A 109 -18.33 -18.05 -7.73
C GLY A 109 -17.03 -18.14 -8.54
N ILE A 110 -16.03 -17.31 -8.27
CA ILE A 110 -14.71 -17.39 -8.93
C ILE A 110 -13.88 -18.47 -8.22
N PRO A 111 -13.34 -19.49 -8.92
CA PRO A 111 -12.55 -20.54 -8.29
C PRO A 111 -11.29 -19.98 -7.61
N ILE A 112 -10.99 -20.48 -6.40
CA ILE A 112 -9.80 -20.08 -5.62
C ILE A 112 -8.52 -20.26 -6.44
N SER A 113 -8.43 -21.34 -7.22
CA SER A 113 -7.30 -21.59 -8.12
C SER A 113 -7.01 -20.41 -9.04
N VAL A 114 -8.01 -19.77 -9.63
CA VAL A 114 -7.84 -18.60 -10.53
C VAL A 114 -7.22 -17.41 -9.78
N LEU A 115 -7.61 -17.20 -8.53
CA LEU A 115 -7.02 -16.15 -7.68
C LEU A 115 -5.56 -16.47 -7.34
N ASP A 116 -5.26 -17.72 -7.03
CA ASP A 116 -3.88 -18.19 -6.78
C ASP A 116 -3.00 -18.09 -8.04
N GLU A 117 -3.55 -18.38 -9.23
CA GLU A 117 -2.85 -18.23 -10.52
C GLU A 117 -2.55 -16.76 -10.81
N MET A 118 -3.51 -15.87 -10.57
CA MET A 118 -3.36 -14.42 -10.72
C MET A 118 -2.27 -13.88 -9.78
N LEU A 119 -2.33 -14.23 -8.49
CA LEU A 119 -1.32 -13.82 -7.50
C LEU A 119 0.07 -14.37 -7.83
N ARG A 120 0.15 -15.63 -8.28
CA ARG A 120 1.41 -16.25 -8.72
C ARG A 120 1.97 -15.57 -9.95
N GLY A 121 1.15 -15.30 -10.96
CA GLY A 121 1.54 -14.59 -12.19
C GLY A 121 2.04 -13.17 -11.90
N ALA A 122 1.35 -12.41 -11.04
CA ALA A 122 1.78 -11.08 -10.63
C ALA A 122 3.14 -11.11 -9.92
N ARG A 123 3.35 -12.05 -8.98
CA ARG A 123 4.66 -12.23 -8.32
C ARG A 123 5.74 -12.60 -9.33
N GLN A 124 5.49 -13.60 -10.18
CA GLN A 124 6.44 -14.03 -11.20
C GLN A 124 6.83 -12.91 -12.16
N PHE A 125 5.87 -12.04 -12.55
CA PHE A 125 6.17 -10.85 -13.35
C PHE A 125 7.11 -9.89 -12.61
N PHE A 126 6.80 -9.51 -11.36
CA PHE A 126 7.64 -8.54 -10.63
C PHE A 126 9.03 -9.08 -10.24
N GLU A 127 9.21 -10.39 -10.13
CA GLU A 127 10.52 -11.05 -9.90
C GLU A 127 11.37 -11.25 -11.17
N GLN A 128 10.87 -10.96 -12.38
CA GLN A 128 11.70 -11.01 -13.60
C GLN A 128 12.80 -9.95 -13.62
N ASP A 129 13.82 -10.15 -14.45
CA ASP A 129 14.86 -9.15 -14.71
C ASP A 129 14.27 -7.83 -15.20
N ILE A 130 14.91 -6.72 -14.82
CA ILE A 130 14.43 -5.35 -15.14
C ILE A 130 14.31 -5.15 -16.66
N GLU A 131 15.22 -5.69 -17.46
CA GLU A 131 15.17 -5.54 -18.92
C GLU A 131 13.99 -6.29 -19.56
N ILE A 132 13.52 -7.39 -18.96
CA ILE A 132 12.33 -8.11 -19.42
C ILE A 132 11.06 -7.32 -19.05
N LYS A 133 11.02 -6.75 -17.83
CA LYS A 133 9.89 -5.94 -17.34
C LYS A 133 9.75 -4.56 -18.02
N LYS A 134 10.75 -4.13 -18.80
CA LYS A 134 10.78 -2.87 -19.55
C LYS A 134 10.20 -2.97 -20.97
N GLN A 135 10.02 -4.19 -21.49
CA GLN A 135 9.58 -4.46 -22.86
C GLN A 135 8.06 -4.26 -23.05
#